data_AF-A0A6M0HSP5-F1
#
_entry.id   AF-A0A6M0HSP5-F1
#
_cell.length_a   1.000
_cell.length_b   1.000
_cell.length_c   1.000
_cell.angle_alpha   90.00
_cell.angle_beta   90.00
_cell.angle_gamma   90.00
#
_symmetry.space_group_name_H-M   'P 1'
#
loop_
_entity.id
_entity.type
_entity.pdbx_description
1 polymer ?
#
loop_
_entity_poly.entity_id
_entity_poly.type
_entity_poly.pdbx_seq_one_letter_code
_entity_poly.pdbx_strand_id
1 'polypeptide(L)'
;MKVPGPVELSAAWSHLPVPLRDSIGFIALDMVFQGFLHGDAYAPDDRVLQSDEARGEAGVRSDNLLSELFRTIENALPDLFGPEGENPAWSRQQDS
;
A
#
# COMPACT_ATOMS: atom_id res chain seq x y z
N MET A 1 15.58 -8.42 19.89
CA MET A 1 14.54 -7.75 19.08
C MET A 1 14.47 -8.45 17.73
N LYS A 2 13.28 -8.80 17.22
CA LYS A 2 13.11 -9.48 15.92
C LYS A 2 12.13 -8.68 15.07
N VAL A 3 12.58 -8.24 13.90
CA VAL A 3 11.72 -7.59 12.91
C VAL A 3 10.60 -8.57 12.51
N PRO A 4 9.31 -8.18 12.53
CA PRO A 4 8.22 -9.03 12.08
C PRO A 4 8.47 -9.56 10.66
N GLY A 5 8.37 -10.87 10.49
CA GLY A 5 8.56 -11.54 9.21
C GLY A 5 7.25 -11.90 8.53
N PRO A 6 7.30 -12.66 7.43
CA PRO A 6 6.11 -13.03 6.66
C PRO A 6 5.02 -13.74 7.49
N VAL A 7 5.40 -14.52 8.51
CA VAL A 7 4.45 -15.22 9.39
C VAL A 7 3.70 -14.22 10.26
N GLU A 8 4.42 -13.29 10.89
CA GLU A 8 3.83 -12.25 11.73
C GLU A 8 2.94 -11.31 10.90
N LEU A 9 3.36 -10.95 9.68
CA LEU A 9 2.56 -10.16 8.74
C LEU A 9 1.28 -10.89 8.31
N SER A 10 1.39 -12.17 7.95
CA SER A 10 0.24 -12.98 7.55
C SER A 10 -0.77 -13.14 8.69
N ALA A 11 -0.28 -13.38 9.92
CA ALA A 11 -1.13 -13.44 11.09
C ALA A 11 -1.85 -12.11 11.32
N ALA A 12 -1.14 -10.98 11.32
CA ALA A 12 -1.74 -9.66 11.52
C ALA A 12 -2.82 -9.35 10.47
N TRP A 13 -2.54 -9.64 9.19
CA TRP A 13 -3.50 -9.51 8.10
C TRP A 13 -4.75 -10.36 8.33
N SER A 14 -4.58 -11.62 8.73
CA SER A 14 -5.70 -12.55 8.90
C SER A 14 -6.70 -12.15 9.98
N HIS A 15 -6.26 -11.36 10.97
CA HIS A 15 -7.10 -10.85 12.05
C HIS A 15 -7.91 -9.60 11.68
N LEU A 16 -7.64 -8.96 10.53
CA LEU A 16 -8.41 -7.81 10.08
C LEU A 16 -9.86 -8.22 9.73
N PRO A 17 -10.85 -7.36 10.03
CA PRO A 17 -12.21 -7.54 9.56
C PRO A 17 -12.26 -7.74 8.05
N VAL A 18 -13.11 -8.67 7.57
CA VAL A 18 -13.28 -8.94 6.13
C VAL A 18 -13.54 -7.66 5.32
N PRO A 19 -14.46 -6.76 5.73
CA PRO A 19 -14.71 -5.54 4.96
C PRO A 19 -13.48 -4.62 4.83
N LEU A 20 -12.59 -4.62 5.83
CA LEU A 20 -11.37 -3.82 5.80
C LEU A 20 -10.32 -4.46 4.88
N ARG A 21 -10.18 -5.79 4.90
CA ARG A 21 -9.33 -6.51 3.95
C ARG A 21 -9.78 -6.29 2.51
N ASP A 22 -11.09 -6.33 2.26
CA ASP A 22 -11.65 -6.07 0.94
C ASP A 22 -11.38 -4.63 0.48
N SER A 23 -11.53 -3.66 1.38
CA SER A 23 -11.22 -2.25 1.10
C SER A 23 -9.74 -2.06 0.73
N ILE A 24 -8.81 -2.59 1.54
CA ILE A 24 -7.37 -2.53 1.26
C ILE A 24 -7.05 -3.22 -0.06
N GLY A 25 -7.64 -4.40 -0.31
CA GLY A 25 -7.46 -5.14 -1.55
C GLY A 25 -7.94 -4.37 -2.78
N PHE A 26 -9.06 -3.66 -2.67
CA PHE A 26 -9.58 -2.82 -3.74
C PHE A 26 -8.70 -1.61 -4.02
N ILE A 27 -8.20 -0.92 -2.99
CA ILE A 27 -7.26 0.20 -3.16
C ILE A 27 -6.00 -0.27 -3.90
N ALA A 28 -5.43 -1.40 -3.49
CA ALA A 28 -4.25 -1.96 -4.14
C ALA A 28 -4.52 -2.37 -5.60
N LEU A 29 -5.70 -2.95 -5.88
CA LEU A 29 -6.11 -3.30 -7.23
C LEU A 29 -6.26 -2.08 -8.13
N ASP A 30 -6.96 -1.03 -7.66
CA ASP A 30 -7.14 0.22 -8.42
C ASP A 30 -5.78 0.88 -8.67
N MET A 31 -4.92 0.95 -7.66
CA MET A 31 -3.56 1.50 -7.80
C MET A 31 -2.77 0.82 -8.94
N VAL A 32 -2.73 -0.52 -8.94
CA VAL A 32 -2.04 -1.29 -9.99
C VAL A 32 -2.69 -1.05 -11.35
N PHE A 33 -4.02 -0.96 -11.40
CA PHE A 33 -4.74 -0.66 -12.64
C PHE A 33 -4.42 0.74 -13.18
N GLN A 34 -4.32 1.75 -12.31
CA GLN A 34 -3.89 3.09 -12.71
C GLN A 34 -2.44 3.11 -13.20
N GLY A 35 -1.52 2.38 -12.55
CA GLY A 35 -0.15 2.22 -13.02
C GLY A 35 -0.06 1.53 -14.40
N PHE A 36 -0.93 0.54 -14.64
CA PHE A 36 -1.08 -0.08 -15.96
C PHE A 36 -1.52 0.94 -17.03
N LEU A 37 -2.51 1.80 -16.71
CA LEU A 37 -2.97 2.86 -17.60
C LEU A 37 -1.92 3.95 -17.84
N HIS A 38 -1.11 4.28 -16.82
CA HIS A 38 0.01 5.21 -16.94
C HIS A 38 1.07 4.72 -17.94
N GLY A 39 1.34 3.41 -17.94
CA GLY A 39 2.06 2.75 -19.03
C GLY A 39 3.59 2.85 -18.98
N ASP A 40 4.18 3.17 -17.83
CA ASP A 40 5.65 3.29 -17.67
C ASP A 40 6.40 1.98 -17.88
N ALA A 41 5.74 0.85 -17.62
CA ALA A 41 6.29 -0.47 -17.88
C ALA A 41 6.23 -0.89 -19.37
N TYR A 42 5.62 -0.08 -20.24
CA TYR A 42 5.36 -0.41 -21.64
C TYR A 42 6.04 0.55 -22.61
N ALA A 43 6.49 0.01 -23.74
CA ALA A 43 6.94 0.83 -24.87
C ALA A 43 5.77 1.72 -25.37
N PRO A 44 6.04 2.90 -25.95
CA PRO A 44 4.99 3.83 -26.38
C PRO A 44 3.87 3.20 -27.23
N ASP A 45 4.22 2.32 -28.16
CA ASP A 45 3.27 1.66 -29.07
C ASP A 45 2.40 0.60 -28.36
N ASP A 46 2.84 0.09 -27.22
CA ASP A 46 2.14 -0.93 -26.42
C ASP A 46 1.31 -0.33 -25.29
N ARG A 47 1.29 1.00 -25.15
CA ARG A 47 0.52 1.68 -24.08
C ARG A 47 -0.97 1.61 -24.37
N VAL A 48 -1.76 1.40 -23.32
CA VAL A 48 -3.23 1.42 -23.42
C VAL A 48 -3.76 2.83 -23.68
N LEU A 49 -3.24 3.80 -22.93
CA LEU A 49 -3.57 5.21 -23.12
C LEU A 49 -2.52 5.84 -24.01
N GLN A 50 -2.98 6.47 -25.09
CA GLN A 50 -2.12 7.16 -26.06
C GLN A 50 -2.00 8.66 -25.77
N SER A 51 -2.89 9.20 -24.93
CA SER A 51 -2.82 10.60 -24.49
C SER A 51 -1.89 10.73 -23.29
N ASP A 52 -0.90 11.62 -23.39
CA ASP A 52 0.00 11.93 -22.27
C ASP A 52 -0.73 12.56 -21.08
N GLU A 53 -1.78 13.34 -21.33
CA GLU A 53 -2.62 13.92 -20.26
C GLU A 53 -3.33 12.81 -19.48
N ALA A 54 -4.02 11.90 -20.16
CA ALA A 54 -4.73 10.80 -19.52
C ALA A 54 -3.78 9.84 -18.78
N ARG A 55 -2.58 9.63 -19.32
CA ARG A 55 -1.51 8.88 -18.63
C ARG A 55 -1.04 9.62 -17.38
N GLY A 56 -0.84 10.93 -17.46
CA GLY A 56 -0.46 11.77 -16.33
C GLY A 56 -1.51 11.70 -15.21
N GLU A 57 -2.80 11.80 -15.55
CA GLU A 57 -3.91 11.66 -14.60
C GLU A 57 -3.91 10.27 -13.93
N ALA A 58 -3.71 9.21 -14.71
CA ALA A 58 -3.59 7.85 -14.16
C ALA A 58 -2.40 7.72 -13.20
N GLY A 59 -1.25 8.31 -13.53
CA GLY A 59 -0.08 8.35 -12.65
C GLY A 59 -0.38 9.05 -11.32
N VAL A 60 -0.94 10.27 -11.38
CA VAL A 60 -1.34 11.02 -10.16
C VAL A 60 -2.34 10.22 -9.32
N ARG A 61 -3.30 9.54 -9.95
CA ARG A 61 -4.27 8.71 -9.23
C ARG A 61 -3.59 7.51 -8.56
N SER A 62 -2.65 6.85 -9.23
CA SER A 62 -1.85 5.76 -8.64
C SER A 62 -1.09 6.24 -7.41
N ASP A 63 -0.44 7.40 -7.46
CA ASP A 63 0.33 7.96 -6.34
C ASP A 63 -0.57 8.31 -5.13
N ASN A 64 -1.76 8.86 -5.41
CA ASN A 64 -2.75 9.14 -4.38
C ASN A 64 -3.24 7.84 -3.71
N LEU A 65 -3.52 6.80 -4.50
CA LEU A 65 -3.94 5.49 -4.01
C LEU A 65 -2.84 4.80 -3.21
N LEU A 66 -1.56 4.95 -3.61
CA LEU A 66 -0.43 4.44 -2.84
C LEU A 66 -0.38 5.10 -1.45
N SER A 67 -0.53 6.42 -1.39
CA SER A 67 -0.58 7.18 -0.14
C SER A 67 -1.76 6.75 0.74
N GLU A 68 -2.93 6.53 0.14
CA GLU A 68 -4.11 6.02 0.83
C GLU A 68 -3.91 4.59 1.36
N LEU A 69 -3.26 3.73 0.57
CA LEU A 69 -2.95 2.35 0.93
C LEU A 69 -2.05 2.29 2.17
N PHE A 70 -0.95 3.07 2.18
CA PHE A 70 -0.07 3.19 3.34
C PHE A 70 -0.85 3.61 4.58
N ARG A 71 -1.56 4.74 4.51
CA ARG A 71 -2.34 5.26 5.63
C ARG A 71 -3.37 4.23 6.14
N THR A 72 -4.04 3.53 5.24
CA THR A 72 -5.08 2.55 5.61
C THR A 72 -4.47 1.35 6.32
N ILE A 73 -3.36 0.82 5.81
CA ILE A 73 -2.67 -0.35 6.38
C ILE A 73 -2.03 0.00 7.73
N GLU A 74 -1.33 1.13 7.82
CA GLU A 74 -0.65 1.56 9.05
C GLU A 74 -1.65 1.78 10.19
N ASN A 75 -2.77 2.45 9.91
CA ASN A 75 -3.85 2.65 10.88
C ASN A 75 -4.55 1.35 11.29
N ALA A 76 -4.64 0.38 10.38
CA ALA A 76 -5.27 -0.90 10.65
C ALA A 76 -4.40 -1.85 11.49
N LEU A 77 -3.08 -1.66 11.48
CA LEU A 77 -2.10 -2.59 12.05
C LEU A 77 -1.08 -1.87 12.96
N PRO A 78 -1.54 -1.19 14.04
CA PRO A 78 -0.66 -0.41 14.91
C PRO A 78 0.39 -1.26 15.65
N ASP A 79 0.15 -2.56 15.85
CA ASP A 79 1.17 -3.45 16.42
C ASP A 79 2.37 -3.66 15.49
N LEU A 80 2.16 -3.52 14.17
CA LEU A 80 3.20 -3.63 13.15
C LEU A 80 3.82 -2.27 12.83
N PHE A 81 3.02 -1.21 12.72
CA PHE A 81 3.49 0.09 12.22
C PHE A 81 3.57 1.19 13.27
N GLY A 82 3.07 0.93 14.49
CA GLY A 82 2.95 1.91 15.55
C GLY A 82 1.60 2.64 15.49
N PRO A 83 1.13 3.20 16.62
CA PRO A 83 0.03 4.15 16.58
C PRO A 83 0.47 5.46 15.90
N GLU A 84 -0.50 6.29 15.52
CA GLU A 84 -0.23 7.57 14.86
C GLU A 84 0.79 8.42 15.63
N GLY A 85 1.88 8.80 14.96
CA GLY A 85 2.95 9.61 15.54
C GLY A 85 3.97 8.85 16.39
N GLU A 86 3.86 7.53 16.53
CA GLU A 86 4.80 6.72 17.30
C GLU A 86 5.36 5.54 16.51
N ASN A 87 6.59 5.14 16.86
CA ASN A 87 7.15 3.89 16.36
C ASN A 87 6.58 2.68 17.11
N PRO A 88 6.44 1.52 16.44
CA PRO A 88 5.92 0.29 17.05
C PRO A 88 6.82 -0.21 18.17
N ALA A 89 6.24 -0.98 19.10
CA ALA A 89 6.97 -1.49 20.26
C ALA A 89 8.17 -2.36 19.87
N TRP A 90 8.09 -3.10 18.77
CA TRP A 90 9.17 -3.96 18.30
C TRP A 90 10.40 -3.18 17.81
N SER A 91 10.32 -1.87 17.56
CA SER A 91 11.45 -1.07 17.06
C SER A 91 12.25 -0.35 18.17
N ARG A 92 11.74 -0.32 19.40
CA ARG A 92 12.39 0.38 20.54
C ARG A 92 13.49 -0.52 21.12
N GLN A 93 14.75 -0.09 21.09
CA GLN A 93 15.83 -0.80 21.78
C GLN A 93 15.52 -0.82 23.28
N GLN A 94 15.52 -2.00 23.91
CA GLN A 94 15.66 -2.06 25.36
C GLN A 94 17.13 -1.79 25.66
N ASP A 95 17.47 -0.54 25.96
CA ASP A 95 18.72 -0.22 26.63
C ASP A 95 18.75 -1.03 27.94
N SER A 96 19.67 -1.99 28.01
CA SER A 96 19.99 -2.74 29.23
C SER A 96 21.04 -2.02 30.03
#